data_AF-A0A517MTD0-F1
#
_entry.id   AF-A0A517MTD0-F1
#
_cell.length_a   1.000
_cell.length_b   1.000
_cell.length_c   1.000
_cell.angle_alpha   90.00
_cell.angle_beta   90.00
_cell.angle_gamma   90.00
#
_symmetry.space_group_name_H-M   'P 1'
#
loop_
_entity.id
_entity.type
_entity.pdbx_description
1 polymer ?
#
loop_
_entity_poly.entity_id
_entity_poly.type
_entity_poly.pdbx_seq_one_letter_code
_entity_poly.pdbx_strand_id
1 'polypeptide(L)' 'MANADHEATQAEPYVKPMDITGKVMRGWALVMPAGFKTDVALRGWVDRGVKFARSLPGK' A
#
# COMPACT_ATOMS: atom_id res chain seq x y z
N MET A 1 -6.56 2.11 13.57
CA MET A 1 -7.13 1.60 12.30
C MET A 1 -6.07 1.29 11.23
N ALA A 2 -4.82 1.78 11.34
CA ALA A 2 -3.73 1.54 10.38
C ALA A 2 -3.36 0.06 10.07
N ASN A 3 -3.69 -0.90 10.96
CA ASN A 3 -3.35 -2.31 10.73
C ASN A 3 -4.29 -3.00 9.71
N ALA A 4 -5.58 -2.67 9.69
CA ALA A 4 -6.56 -3.39 8.88
C ALA A 4 -6.41 -3.09 7.37
N ASP A 5 -6.10 -1.83 7.02
CA ASP A 5 -5.85 -1.43 5.63
C ASP A 5 -4.58 -2.09 5.05
N HIS A 6 -3.57 -2.35 5.90
CA HIS A 6 -2.34 -2.99 5.50
C HIS A 6 -2.55 -4.48 5.14
N GLU A 7 -3.27 -5.23 5.98
CA GLU A 7 -3.58 -6.64 5.71
C GLU A 7 -4.48 -6.79 4.48
N ALA A 8 -5.49 -5.92 4.33
CA ALA A 8 -6.35 -5.90 3.14
C ALA A 8 -5.55 -5.63 1.85
N THR A 9 -4.55 -4.76 1.93
CA THR A 9 -3.68 -4.46 0.79
C THR A 9 -2.79 -5.65 0.41
N GLN A 10 -2.35 -6.46 1.38
CA GLN A 10 -1.54 -7.65 1.12
C GLN A 10 -2.35 -8.82 0.53
N ALA A 11 -3.68 -8.78 0.64
CA ALA A 11 -4.56 -9.76 -0.01
C ALA A 11 -4.82 -9.45 -1.50
N GLU A 12 -4.45 -8.27 -1.99
CA GLU A 12 -4.64 -7.88 -3.38
C GLU A 12 -3.63 -8.60 -4.31
N PRO A 13 -4.07 -9.06 -5.50
CA PRO A 13 -3.20 -9.72 -6.45
C PRO A 13 -2.06 -8.78 -6.87
N TYR A 14 -0.86 -9.34 -7.01
CA TYR A 14 0.36 -8.63 -7.40
C TYR A 14 0.89 -7.63 -6.36
N VAL A 15 0.42 -7.70 -5.11
CA VAL A 15 1.00 -6.96 -3.99
C VAL A 15 1.90 -7.87 -3.16
N LYS A 16 3.04 -7.33 -2.74
CA LYS A 16 3.97 -8.00 -1.83
C LYS A 16 4.27 -7.12 -0.62
N PRO A 17 4.58 -7.71 0.54
CA PRO A 17 5.17 -6.97 1.64
C PRO A 17 6.48 -6.35 1.17
N MET A 18 6.73 -5.09 1.55
CA MET A 18 8.02 -4.46 1.31
C MET A 18 9.02 -4.99 2.36
N ASP A 19 10.01 -5.79 1.94
CA ASP A 19 10.99 -6.45 2.82
C ASP A 19 12.45 -5.99 2.62
N ILE A 20 12.67 -4.80 2.03
CA ILE A 20 13.99 -4.31 1.56
C ILE A 20 15.10 -4.34 2.65
N THR A 21 14.75 -4.32 3.93
CA THR A 21 15.71 -4.28 5.07
C THR A 21 15.70 -5.54 5.94
N GLY A 22 15.06 -6.63 5.51
CA GLY A 22 14.90 -7.85 6.30
C GLY A 22 13.84 -7.75 7.42
N LYS A 23 13.17 -6.61 7.56
CA LYS A 23 11.94 -6.44 8.35
C LYS A 23 10.81 -5.97 7.44
N VAL A 24 9.71 -6.72 7.44
CA VAL A 24 8.47 -6.30 6.79
C VAL A 24 7.99 -5.00 7.43
N MET A 25 8.06 -3.90 6.68
CA MET A 25 7.58 -2.61 7.17
C MET A 25 6.05 -2.61 7.16
N ARG A 26 5.45 -2.49 8.35
CA ARG A 26 3.99 -2.34 8.48
C ARG A 26 3.55 -0.99 7.89
N GLY A 27 2.45 -1.00 7.14
CA GLY A 27 1.95 0.19 6.45
C GLY A 27 2.54 0.44 5.06
N TRP A 28 3.39 -0.45 4.56
CA TRP A 28 3.96 -0.39 3.21
C TRP A 28 3.43 -1.51 2.33
N ALA A 29 3.16 -1.21 1.06
CA ALA A 29 2.73 -2.18 0.06
C ALA A 29 3.57 -2.03 -1.20
N LEU A 30 4.20 -3.11 -1.63
CA LEU A 30 4.92 -3.16 -2.90
C LEU A 30 3.98 -3.72 -3.95
N VAL A 31 3.46 -2.86 -4.83
CA VAL A 31 2.63 -3.29 -5.96
C VAL A 31 3.55 -3.60 -7.14
N MET A 32 3.40 -4.76 -7.76
CA MET A 32 4.13 -5.13 -8.98
C MET A 32 3.47 -4.47 -10.21
N PRO A 33 4.18 -4.29 -11.33
CA PRO A 33 3.63 -3.65 -12.54
C PRO A 33 2.32 -4.28 -13.06
N ALA A 34 2.13 -5.59 -12.82
CA ALA A 34 0.89 -6.28 -13.17
C ALA A 34 -0.34 -5.79 -12.38
N GLY A 35 -0.15 -5.20 -11.20
CA GLY A 35 -1.20 -4.68 -10.33
C GLY A 35 -1.62 -3.23 -10.61
N PHE A 36 -1.01 -2.55 -11.59
CA PHE A 36 -1.37 -1.19 -11.99
C PHE A 36 -1.14 -0.94 -13.50
N LYS A 37 -1.64 -1.84 -14.36
CA LYS A 37 -1.47 -1.70 -15.82
C LYS A 37 -2.20 -0.51 -16.45
N THR A 38 -3.09 0.15 -15.69
CA THR A 38 -3.87 1.29 -16.15
C THR A 38 -3.69 2.47 -15.21
N ASP A 39 -3.82 3.69 -15.74
CA ASP A 39 -3.75 4.91 -14.95
C ASP A 39 -4.82 4.95 -13.85
N VAL A 40 -6.00 4.36 -14.10
CA VAL A 40 -7.07 4.24 -13.10
C VAL A 40 -6.64 3.34 -11.93
N ALA A 41 -6.00 2.20 -12.23
CA ALA A 41 -5.49 1.32 -11.19
C ALA A 41 -4.37 2.00 -10.38
N LEU A 42 -3.46 2.70 -11.07
CA LEU A 42 -2.39 3.47 -10.42
C LEU A 42 -2.97 4.58 -9.53
N ARG A 43 -3.98 5.32 -10.02
CA ARG A 43 -4.67 6.37 -9.26
C ARG A 43 -5.27 5.82 -7.97
N GLY A 44 -5.91 4.65 -8.02
CA GLY A 44 -6.45 3.98 -6.85
C GLY A 44 -5.40 3.71 -5.78
N TRP A 45 -4.20 3.28 -6.18
CA TRP A 45 -3.07 3.09 -5.25
C TRP A 45 -2.59 4.39 -4.62
N VAL A 46 -2.49 5.47 -5.41
CA VAL A 46 -2.10 6.79 -4.92
C VAL A 46 -3.13 7.32 -3.92
N ASP A 47 -4.42 7.23 -4.23
CA ASP A 47 -5.50 7.73 -3.36
C ASP A 47 -5.53 6.99 -2.02
N ARG A 48 -5.29 5.66 -2.03
CA ARG A 48 -5.12 4.85 -0.81
C ARG A 48 -3.94 5.37 0.04
N GLY A 49 -2.78 5.60 -0.58
CA GLY A 49 -1.59 6.13 0.09
C GLY A 49 -1.80 7.52 0.68
N VAL A 50 -2.44 8.43 -0.06
CA VAL A 50 -2.76 9.79 0.41
C VAL A 50 -3.74 9.75 1.57
N LYS A 51 -4.79 8.92 1.50
CA LYS A 51 -5.75 8.74 2.60
C LYS A 51 -5.07 8.25 3.87
N PHE A 52 -4.16 7.29 3.76
CA PHE A 52 -3.38 6.81 4.90
C PHE A 52 -2.48 7.91 5.47
N ALA A 53 -1.70 8.59 4.64
CA ALA A 53 -0.80 9.66 5.08
C ALA A 53 -1.55 10.79 5.81
N ARG A 54 -2.75 11.16 5.33
CA ARG A 54 -3.62 12.14 6.00
C ARG A 54 -4.17 11.68 7.35
N SER A 55 -4.26 10.38 7.59
CA SER A 55 -4.72 9.82 8.87
C SER A 55 -3.64 9.81 9.94
N LEU A 56 -2.37 9.99 9.55
CA LEU A 56 -1.26 10.04 10.51
C LEU A 56 -1.37 11.32 11.35
N PRO A 57 -1.09 11.25 12.65
CA PRO A 57 -1.07 12.44 13.49
C PRO A 57 -0.11 13.48 12.89
N GLY A 58 -0.59 14.73 12.83
CA GLY A 58 0.23 15.85 12.40
C GLY A 58 1.49 15.94 13.24
N LYS A 59 2.58 16.36 12.61
CA LYS A 59 3.85 16.59 13.28
C LYS A 59 3.83 17.86 14.11
#